data_AF-A0A924GYK0-F1
#
_entry.id   AF-A0A924GYK0-F1
#
_cell.length_a   1.000
_cell.length_b   1.000
_cell.length_c   1.000
_cell.angle_alpha   90.00
_cell.angle_beta   90.00
_cell.angle_gamma   90.00
#
_symmetry.space_group_name_H-M   'P 1'
#
loop_
_entity.id
_entity.type
_entity.pdbx_description
1 polymer ?
#
loop_
_entity_poly.entity_id
_entity_poly.type
_entity_poly.pdbx_seq_one_letter_code
_entity_poly.pdbx_strand_id
1 'polypeptide(L)'
;MTDKTAANTSEKTDYRATLNLTETPFPMRGDLPKREPGWVKEWEDQGLYKKLRAARCNHEKFVLHDGPPYANGQIHMGHAVNKILKDMIVKARQL
;
A
#
# COMPACT_ATOMS: atom_id res chain seq x y z
N MET A 1 -13.86 -28.21 54.78
CA MET A 1 -14.76 -28.95 53.88
C MET A 1 -14.59 -28.37 52.50
N THR A 2 -14.01 -29.18 51.61
CA THR A 2 -13.76 -28.91 50.21
C THR A 2 -15.06 -28.80 49.44
N ASP A 3 -15.24 -27.77 48.62
CA ASP A 3 -16.18 -27.85 47.50
C ASP A 3 -15.47 -27.41 46.22
N LYS A 4 -15.08 -28.41 45.43
CA LYS A 4 -14.59 -28.27 44.07
C LYS A 4 -15.82 -28.11 43.18
N THR A 5 -16.17 -26.88 42.83
CA THR A 5 -17.22 -26.67 41.82
C THR A 5 -16.66 -27.07 40.46
N ALA A 6 -17.22 -28.15 39.93
CA ALA A 6 -16.79 -28.85 38.74
C ALA A 6 -16.78 -27.97 37.49
N ALA A 7 -15.71 -28.10 36.71
CA ALA A 7 -15.62 -27.62 35.35
C ALA A 7 -16.71 -28.29 34.50
N ASN A 8 -17.66 -27.49 34.01
CA ASN A 8 -18.69 -27.94 33.08
C ASN A 8 -18.22 -27.62 31.66
N THR A 9 -17.29 -28.42 31.14
CA THR A 9 -16.84 -28.35 29.75
C THR A 9 -17.89 -29.02 28.88
N SER A 10 -18.86 -28.25 28.40
CA SER A 10 -19.66 -28.65 27.25
C SER A 10 -18.74 -28.66 26.02
N GLU A 11 -18.28 -29.85 25.62
CA GLU A 11 -17.67 -30.07 24.31
C GLU A 11 -18.74 -29.90 23.23
N LYS A 12 -19.06 -28.65 22.89
CA LYS A 12 -19.76 -28.32 21.64
C LYS A 12 -18.76 -28.45 20.51
N THR A 13 -19.03 -29.35 19.57
CA THR A 13 -18.29 -29.45 18.31
C THR A 13 -18.22 -28.08 17.64
N ASP A 14 -17.01 -27.52 17.49
CA ASP A 14 -16.82 -26.23 16.84
C ASP A 14 -16.92 -26.40 15.32
N TYR A 15 -18.12 -26.17 14.78
CA TYR A 15 -18.40 -26.23 13.36
C TYR A 15 -17.68 -25.13 12.55
N ARG A 16 -16.98 -24.16 13.19
CA ARG A 16 -16.15 -23.21 12.44
C ARG A 16 -15.04 -23.89 11.67
N ALA A 17 -14.49 -24.98 12.20
CA ALA A 17 -13.41 -25.73 11.56
C ALA A 17 -13.83 -26.50 10.29
N THR A 18 -15.14 -26.66 10.05
CA THR A 18 -15.66 -27.30 8.83
C THR A 18 -15.99 -26.31 7.72
N LEU A 19 -15.82 -25.01 7.96
CA LEU A 19 -16.10 -23.94 7.01
C LEU A 19 -14.80 -23.45 6.36
N ASN A 20 -14.83 -23.27 5.04
CA ASN A 20 -13.73 -22.64 4.29
C ASN A 20 -13.81 -21.11 4.45
N LEU A 21 -13.44 -20.61 5.63
CA LEU A 21 -13.35 -19.17 5.87
C LEU A 21 -12.12 -18.57 5.19
N THR A 22 -12.26 -17.35 4.71
CA THR A 22 -11.14 -16.62 4.12
C THR A 22 -10.24 -16.09 5.23
N GLU A 23 -8.97 -16.47 5.17
CA GLU A 23 -7.93 -15.94 6.05
C GLU A 23 -6.95 -15.09 5.23
N THR A 24 -6.62 -13.91 5.74
CA THR A 24 -5.65 -13.03 5.10
C THR A 24 -4.81 -12.31 6.15
N PRO A 25 -3.48 -12.21 5.95
CA PRO A 25 -2.64 -11.35 6.78
C PRO A 25 -2.87 -9.86 6.47
N PHE A 26 -3.66 -9.52 5.45
CA PHE A 26 -3.94 -8.14 5.08
C PHE A 26 -4.79 -7.43 6.14
N PRO A 27 -4.27 -6.37 6.78
CA PRO A 27 -5.01 -5.69 7.83
C PRO A 27 -6.21 -4.95 7.25
N MET A 28 -7.37 -5.06 7.89
CA MET A 28 -8.56 -4.31 7.48
C MET A 28 -8.41 -2.80 7.61
N ARG A 29 -7.57 -2.32 8.55
CA ARG A 29 -7.25 -0.90 8.71
C ARG A 29 -5.99 -0.55 7.93
N GLY A 30 -6.03 0.57 7.20
CA GLY A 30 -4.92 1.04 6.40
C GLY A 30 -3.68 1.44 7.22
N ASP A 31 -3.85 2.29 8.23
CA ASP A 31 -2.74 2.94 8.99
C ASP A 31 -1.70 3.63 8.06
N LEU A 32 -2.21 4.26 6.99
CA LEU A 32 -1.41 4.81 5.89
C LEU A 32 -0.33 5.80 6.34
N PRO A 33 -0.59 6.77 7.25
CA PRO A 33 0.45 7.72 7.67
C PRO A 33 1.71 7.07 8.25
N LYS A 34 1.61 5.84 8.78
CA LYS A 34 2.76 5.07 9.28
C LYS A 34 3.38 4.16 8.23
N ARG A 35 2.57 3.60 7.33
CA ARG A 35 3.02 2.61 6.34
C ARG A 35 3.63 3.24 5.10
N GLU A 36 3.05 4.34 4.60
CA GLU A 36 3.50 5.00 3.37
C GLU A 36 4.98 5.42 3.41
N PRO A 37 5.51 6.00 4.50
CA PRO A 37 6.95 6.29 4.57
C PRO A 37 7.83 5.05 4.44
N GLY A 38 7.37 3.91 4.97
CA GLY A 38 8.07 2.62 4.84
C GLY A 38 8.10 2.12 3.40
N TRP A 39 6.99 2.26 2.67
CA TRP A 39 6.92 1.88 1.25
C TRP A 39 7.84 2.74 0.38
N VAL A 40 7.85 4.06 0.60
CA VAL A 40 8.74 4.97 -0.14
C VAL A 40 10.20 4.59 0.07
N LYS A 41 10.59 4.35 1.33
CA LYS A 41 11.95 3.90 1.66
C LYS A 41 12.29 2.57 0.97
N GLU A 42 11.39 1.60 1.02
CA GLU A 42 11.61 0.31 0.35
C GLU A 42 11.81 0.47 -1.17
N TRP A 43 11.01 1.33 -1.82
CA TRP A 43 11.15 1.60 -3.25
C TRP A 43 12.50 2.26 -3.60
N GLU A 44 12.97 3.17 -2.74
CA GLU A 44 14.28 3.82 -2.87
C GLU A 44 15.42 2.83 -2.69
N ASP A 45 15.40 2.05 -1.60
CA ASP A 45 16.40 1.04 -1.26
C ASP A 45 16.50 -0.04 -2.36
N GLN A 46 15.37 -0.46 -2.91
CA GLN A 46 15.31 -1.42 -4.01
C GLN A 46 15.65 -0.82 -5.38
N GLY A 47 15.78 0.51 -5.48
CA GLY A 47 15.99 1.22 -6.75
C GLY A 47 14.86 0.99 -7.75
N LEU A 48 13.61 0.90 -7.29
CA LEU A 48 12.45 0.51 -8.10
C LEU A 48 12.30 1.36 -9.37
N TYR A 49 12.49 2.68 -9.26
CA TYR A 49 12.42 3.57 -10.43
C TYR A 49 13.43 3.19 -11.52
N LYS A 50 14.68 2.89 -11.15
CA LYS A 50 15.72 2.47 -12.11
C LYS A 50 15.34 1.16 -12.79
N LYS A 51 14.82 0.19 -12.03
CA LYS A 51 14.31 -1.09 -12.57
C LYS A 51 13.18 -0.88 -13.57
N LEU A 52 12.22 -0.01 -13.25
CA LEU A 52 11.11 0.34 -14.15
C LEU A 52 11.61 1.02 -15.45
N ARG A 53 12.66 1.85 -15.37
CA ARG A 53 13.28 2.46 -16.57
C ARG A 53 14.01 1.43 -17.43
N ALA A 54 14.74 0.51 -16.81
CA ALA A 54 15.45 -0.56 -17.51
C ALA A 54 14.47 -1.53 -18.20
N ALA A 55 13.37 -1.90 -17.54
CA ALA A 55 12.34 -2.79 -18.09
C ALA A 55 11.63 -2.20 -19.31
N ARG A 56 11.61 -0.87 -19.45
CA ARG A 56 10.97 -0.16 -20.57
C ARG A 56 11.98 0.35 -21.61
N CYS A 57 13.22 -0.12 -21.59
CA CYS A 57 14.18 0.16 -22.67
C CYS A 57 13.63 -0.30 -24.02
N ASN A 58 13.83 0.50 -25.08
CA ASN A 58 13.38 0.25 -26.45
C ASN A 58 11.86 0.26 -26.69
N HIS A 59 11.04 0.60 -25.69
CA HIS A 59 9.63 0.91 -25.91
C HIS A 59 9.44 2.34 -26.43
N GLU A 60 8.28 2.62 -27.01
CA GLU A 60 7.90 3.98 -27.42
C GLU A 60 8.01 4.95 -26.24
N LYS A 61 8.71 6.07 -26.46
CA LYS A 61 8.97 7.06 -25.42
C LYS A 61 7.75 7.96 -25.25
N PHE A 62 7.16 7.93 -24.07
CA PHE A 62 6.24 8.96 -23.62
C PHE A 62 6.97 9.94 -22.70
N VAL A 63 6.87 11.25 -22.98
CA VAL A 63 7.52 12.31 -22.19
C VAL A 63 6.45 13.31 -21.75
N LEU A 64 6.28 13.46 -20.45
CA LEU A 64 5.42 14.48 -19.85
C LEU A 64 6.27 15.60 -19.26
N HIS A 65 6.24 16.77 -19.88
CA HIS A 65 6.97 17.93 -19.38
C HIS A 65 6.28 18.50 -18.13
N ASP A 66 7.02 18.54 -17.03
CA ASP A 66 6.55 19.13 -15.77
C ASP A 66 7.07 20.56 -15.64
N GLY A 67 6.14 21.53 -15.53
CA GLY A 67 6.51 22.92 -15.29
C GLY A 67 7.15 23.08 -13.91
N PRO A 68 8.30 23.78 -13.80
CA PRO A 68 8.94 24.00 -12.51
C PRO A 68 8.01 24.83 -11.60
N PRO A 69 7.71 24.38 -10.37
CA PRO A 69 6.95 25.20 -9.44
C PRO A 69 7.77 26.42 -9.04
N TYR A 70 7.10 27.53 -8.72
CA TYR A 70 7.77 28.63 -8.05
C TYR A 70 8.25 28.17 -6.67
N ALA A 71 9.51 28.44 -6.34
CA ALA A 71 10.12 28.04 -5.06
C ALA A 71 9.71 28.93 -3.86
N ASN A 72 8.66 29.75 -4.03
CA ASN A 72 8.23 30.72 -3.03
C ASN A 72 6.95 30.21 -2.36
N GLY A 73 7.07 29.80 -1.09
CA GLY A 73 5.93 29.42 -0.25
C GLY A 73 5.74 27.91 -0.08
N GLN A 74 4.74 27.57 0.74
CA GLN A 74 4.41 26.18 1.06
C GLN A 74 3.61 25.50 -0.05
N ILE A 75 3.78 24.18 -0.16
CA ILE A 75 2.95 23.33 -1.00
C ILE A 75 1.51 23.40 -0.50
N HIS A 76 0.57 23.51 -1.44
CA HIS A 76 -0.86 23.56 -1.18
C HIS A 76 -1.59 22.52 -2.03
N MET A 77 -2.91 22.36 -1.84
CA MET A 77 -3.71 21.33 -2.53
C MET A 77 -3.58 21.36 -4.05
N GLY A 78 -3.54 22.54 -4.68
CA GLY A 78 -3.26 22.66 -6.12
C GLY A 78 -1.94 22.01 -6.58
N HIS A 79 -0.88 22.09 -5.77
CA HIS A 79 0.37 21.38 -6.05
C HIS A 79 0.19 19.86 -5.99
N ALA A 80 -0.51 19.37 -4.96
CA ALA A 80 -0.79 17.94 -4.80
C ALA A 80 -1.60 17.40 -6.00
N VAL A 81 -2.69 18.07 -6.39
CA VAL A 81 -3.51 17.67 -7.54
C VAL A 81 -2.68 17.63 -8.82
N ASN A 82 -1.88 18.66 -9.10
CA ASN A 82 -1.02 18.72 -10.27
C ASN A 82 0.00 17.56 -10.31
N LYS A 83 0.66 17.24 -9.19
CA LYS A 83 1.67 16.17 -9.15
C LYS A 83 1.05 14.77 -9.18
N ILE A 84 -0.09 14.55 -8.50
CA ILE A 84 -0.80 13.26 -8.53
C ILE A 84 -1.30 12.94 -9.94
N LEU A 85 -1.92 13.91 -10.63
CA LEU A 85 -2.42 13.68 -12.00
C LEU A 85 -1.28 13.36 -12.97
N LYS A 86 -0.15 14.08 -12.86
CA LYS A 86 1.04 13.82 -13.68
C LYS A 86 1.59 12.42 -13.43
N ASP A 87 1.67 12.00 -12.17
CA ASP A 87 2.13 10.66 -11.78
C ASP A 87 1.20 9.56 -12.31
N MET A 88 -0.13 9.73 -12.23
CA MET A 88 -1.10 8.80 -12.81
C MET A 88 -0.92 8.63 -14.33
N ILE A 89 -0.73 9.74 -15.06
CA ILE A 89 -0.52 9.69 -16.52
C ILE A 89 0.79 8.99 -16.86
N VAL A 90 1.89 9.31 -16.15
CA VAL A 90 3.20 8.66 -16.36
C VAL A 90 3.09 7.16 -16.09
N LYS A 91 2.48 6.75 -14.98
CA LYS A 91 2.26 5.34 -14.65
C LYS A 91 1.40 4.62 -15.69
N ALA A 92 0.29 5.22 -16.14
CA ALA A 92 -0.60 4.60 -17.12
C ALA A 92 0.04 4.43 -18.51
N ARG A 93 0.97 5.31 -18.90
CA ARG A 93 1.72 5.20 -20.17
C ARG A 93 2.97 4.30 -20.04
N GLN A 94 3.43 4.06 -18.81
CA GLN A 94 4.61 3.24 -18.50
C GLN A 94 4.26 1.82 -18.05
N LEU A 95 3.02 1.51 -17.70
CA LEU A 95 2.50 0.15 -17.49
C LEU A 95 1.93 -0.41 -18.80
#